data_AF-A0A3C1YE70-F1
#
_entry.id   AF-A0A3C1YE70-F1
#
_cell.length_a   1.000
_cell.length_b   1.000
_cell.length_c   1.000
_cell.angle_alpha   90.00
_cell.angle_beta   90.00
_cell.angle_gamma   90.00
#
_symmetry.space_group_name_H-M   'P 1'
#
loop_
_entity.id
_entity.type
_entity.pdbx_description
1 polymer ?
#
loop_
_entity_poly.entity_id
_entity_poly.type
_entity_poly.pdbx_seq_one_letter_code
_entity_poly.pdbx_strand_id
1 'polypeptide(L)'
;KYTQNYDELNALLEKRSADQLLQGSGLTKEDLQALLEAYSAAKNPLLVLGGRNLSGEATAQLTNLALMLGKIGAPRQGVIDLRGRCNGQGHFDMGVAPGYLPGYQQIEDAKIREKFNRAWRAFIPSAAGKNVEQVMDGLEEGLIKGIFVFGEDPQPEAVEKLAKAELLVVQDLFLTETARRAHVVLPAVSFTETEGSFINSERRVQQVNPALHPLTGRQNWQVLLTLMAEMGYIGNPASPQQIWAEMTALTPAFFGVDYDTLKEAPYWPAGKPVCQIETMLAAVGRLKFILPSGENPAFIERESFDSVGKWFKAFLWEKGIG
;
A
#
# COMPACT_ATOMS: atom_id res chain seq x y z
N LYS A 1 10.42 -21.96 -14.82
CA LYS A 1 11.70 -21.84 -14.07
C LYS A 1 11.60 -20.83 -12.93
N TYR A 2 11.26 -19.56 -13.22
CA TYR A 2 11.22 -18.48 -12.21
C TYR A 2 9.85 -18.29 -11.55
N THR A 3 8.81 -18.97 -12.05
CA THR A 3 7.43 -18.87 -11.63
C THR A 3 6.97 -20.09 -10.83
N GLN A 4 5.92 -19.96 -10.02
CA GLN A 4 5.19 -21.05 -9.36
C GLN A 4 3.67 -20.88 -9.55
N ASN A 5 2.91 -21.95 -9.26
CA ASN A 5 1.45 -22.04 -9.41
C ASN A 5 0.95 -22.00 -10.87
N TYR A 6 1.82 -22.28 -11.84
CA TYR A 6 1.43 -22.31 -13.25
C TYR A 6 0.43 -23.44 -13.55
N ASP A 7 0.69 -24.64 -13.05
CA ASP A 7 -0.16 -25.81 -13.34
C ASP A 7 -1.57 -25.63 -12.76
N GLU A 8 -1.66 -25.05 -11.55
CA GLU A 8 -2.93 -24.67 -10.91
C GLU A 8 -3.69 -23.62 -11.71
N LEU A 9 -3.00 -22.57 -12.18
CA LEU A 9 -3.59 -21.56 -13.04
C LEU A 9 -4.08 -22.17 -14.35
N ASN A 10 -3.27 -23.02 -14.99
CA ASN A 10 -3.62 -23.67 -16.26
C ASN A 10 -4.87 -24.55 -16.12
N ALA A 11 -4.93 -25.39 -15.09
CA ALA A 11 -6.09 -26.23 -14.81
C ALA A 11 -7.37 -25.43 -14.52
N LEU A 12 -7.25 -24.20 -14.00
CA LEU A 12 -8.37 -23.30 -13.80
C LEU A 12 -8.81 -22.66 -15.12
N LEU A 13 -7.86 -22.20 -15.94
CA LEU A 13 -8.14 -21.59 -17.24
C LEU A 13 -8.77 -22.58 -18.22
N GLU A 14 -8.38 -23.85 -18.20
CA GLU A 14 -8.98 -24.92 -19.04
C GLU A 14 -10.48 -25.13 -18.76
N LYS A 15 -10.95 -24.78 -17.55
CA LYS A 15 -12.37 -24.87 -17.18
C LYS A 15 -13.19 -23.66 -17.62
N ARG A 16 -12.55 -22.58 -18.09
CA ARG A 16 -13.24 -21.34 -18.49
C ARG A 16 -13.47 -21.32 -20.00
N SER A 17 -14.68 -20.96 -20.40
CA SER A 17 -15.00 -20.76 -21.82
C SER A 17 -14.53 -19.38 -22.29
N ALA A 18 -13.62 -19.35 -23.26
CA ALA A 18 -13.19 -18.10 -23.90
C ALA A 18 -14.37 -17.34 -24.53
N ASP A 19 -15.33 -18.06 -25.11
CA ASP A 19 -16.50 -17.46 -25.77
C ASP A 19 -17.41 -16.74 -24.77
N GLN A 20 -17.60 -17.31 -23.58
CA GLN A 20 -18.37 -16.67 -22.51
C GLN A 20 -17.67 -15.40 -21.99
N LEU A 21 -16.35 -15.42 -21.85
CA LEU A 21 -15.56 -14.27 -21.42
C LEU A 21 -15.59 -13.13 -22.45
N LEU A 22 -15.55 -13.47 -23.75
CA LEU A 22 -15.66 -12.49 -24.84
C LEU A 22 -17.04 -11.86 -24.90
N GLN A 23 -18.10 -12.65 -24.75
CA GLN A 23 -19.47 -12.13 -24.74
C GLN A 23 -19.68 -11.09 -23.63
N GLY A 24 -19.12 -11.33 -22.43
CA GLY A 24 -19.23 -10.41 -21.30
C GLY A 24 -18.37 -9.15 -21.41
N SER A 25 -17.33 -9.15 -22.25
CA SER A 25 -16.43 -8.00 -22.40
C SER A 25 -16.81 -7.05 -23.54
N GLY A 26 -17.65 -7.51 -24.48
CA GLY A 26 -17.98 -6.76 -25.70
C GLY A 26 -16.86 -6.77 -26.75
N LEU A 27 -15.85 -7.63 -26.59
CA LEU A 27 -14.74 -7.80 -27.54
C LEU A 27 -14.93 -9.04 -28.42
N THR A 28 -14.35 -9.00 -29.61
CA THR A 28 -14.32 -10.14 -30.54
C THR A 28 -13.08 -11.02 -30.32
N LYS A 29 -13.07 -12.22 -30.93
CA LYS A 29 -11.87 -13.09 -30.91
C LYS A 29 -10.70 -12.42 -31.63
N GLU A 30 -11.02 -11.70 -32.69
CA GLU A 30 -10.09 -10.97 -33.54
C GLU A 30 -9.42 -9.83 -32.76
N ASP A 31 -10.18 -9.09 -31.94
CA ASP A 31 -9.62 -8.04 -31.06
C ASP A 31 -8.60 -8.62 -30.08
N LEU A 32 -8.92 -9.75 -29.46
CA LEU A 32 -8.03 -10.42 -28.50
C LEU A 32 -6.77 -10.96 -29.19
N GLN A 33 -6.91 -11.57 -30.38
CA GLN A 33 -5.76 -12.04 -31.16
C GLN A 33 -4.86 -10.88 -31.56
N ALA A 34 -5.41 -9.78 -32.08
CA ALA A 34 -4.65 -8.60 -32.45
C ALA A 34 -3.88 -8.01 -31.25
N LEU A 35 -4.51 -7.93 -30.07
CA LEU A 35 -3.85 -7.48 -28.85
C LEU A 35 -2.69 -8.42 -28.45
N LEU A 36 -2.92 -9.73 -28.45
CA LEU A 36 -1.92 -10.72 -28.08
C LEU A 36 -0.73 -10.74 -29.05
N GLU A 37 -0.99 -10.63 -30.36
CA GLU A 37 0.04 -10.54 -31.38
C GLU A 37 0.88 -9.27 -31.19
N ALA A 38 0.23 -8.11 -31.05
CA ALA A 38 0.93 -6.84 -30.84
C ALA A 38 1.77 -6.85 -29.55
N TYR A 39 1.20 -7.33 -28.44
CA TYR A 39 1.89 -7.37 -27.14
C TYR A 39 3.02 -8.41 -27.12
N SER A 40 2.84 -9.58 -27.74
CA SER A 40 3.87 -10.62 -27.79
C SER A 40 5.02 -10.25 -28.73
N ALA A 41 4.72 -9.63 -29.87
CA ALA A 41 5.72 -9.19 -30.85
C ALA A 41 6.53 -7.98 -30.37
N ALA A 42 5.95 -7.14 -29.49
CA ALA A 42 6.64 -5.99 -28.94
C ALA A 42 7.94 -6.41 -28.22
N LYS A 43 9.04 -5.71 -28.50
CA LYS A 43 10.35 -5.97 -27.90
C LYS A 43 10.36 -5.64 -26.40
N ASN A 44 9.80 -4.49 -26.04
CA ASN A 44 9.76 -3.97 -24.66
C ASN A 44 8.34 -3.50 -24.32
N PRO A 45 7.35 -4.39 -24.20
CA PRO A 45 5.99 -3.99 -23.88
C PRO A 45 5.87 -3.65 -22.40
N LEU A 46 5.17 -2.55 -22.12
CA LEU A 46 4.93 -2.06 -20.77
C LEU A 46 3.42 -1.92 -20.56
N LEU A 47 2.90 -2.60 -19.54
CA LEU A 47 1.54 -2.38 -19.06
C LEU A 47 1.59 -1.31 -17.98
N VAL A 48 1.04 -0.14 -18.28
CA VAL A 48 0.85 0.92 -17.29
C VAL A 48 -0.60 0.86 -16.82
N LEU A 49 -0.80 0.39 -15.60
CA LEU A 49 -2.09 0.22 -14.99
C LEU A 49 -2.40 1.50 -14.20
N GLY A 50 -3.48 2.17 -14.61
CA GLY A 50 -3.88 3.45 -14.06
C GLY A 50 -4.96 3.30 -13.00
N GLY A 51 -4.59 3.49 -11.74
CA GLY A 51 -5.46 4.12 -10.74
C GLY A 51 -6.51 3.25 -10.05
N ARG A 52 -7.07 3.85 -9.00
CA ARG A 52 -8.02 3.36 -7.97
C ARG A 52 -9.15 2.42 -8.43
N ASN A 53 -9.43 2.36 -9.72
CA ASN A 53 -10.61 1.71 -10.26
C ASN A 53 -10.35 0.29 -10.76
N LEU A 54 -9.09 -0.15 -10.90
CA LEU A 54 -8.81 -1.54 -11.25
C LEU A 54 -8.77 -2.38 -9.97
N SER A 55 -9.46 -3.52 -9.95
CA SER A 55 -9.42 -4.43 -8.80
C SER A 55 -8.06 -5.12 -8.68
N GLY A 56 -7.71 -5.52 -7.45
CA GLY A 56 -6.46 -6.25 -7.20
C GLY A 56 -6.37 -7.54 -8.00
N GLU A 57 -7.49 -8.23 -8.20
CA GLU A 57 -7.57 -9.43 -9.04
C GLU A 57 -7.30 -9.11 -10.52
N ALA A 58 -7.89 -8.07 -11.08
CA ALA A 58 -7.63 -7.68 -12.47
C ALA A 58 -6.17 -7.27 -12.69
N THR A 59 -5.60 -6.48 -11.79
CA THR A 59 -4.16 -6.16 -11.79
C THR A 59 -3.30 -7.43 -11.76
N ALA A 60 -3.67 -8.40 -10.93
CA ALA A 60 -2.98 -9.67 -10.83
C ALA A 60 -3.07 -10.49 -12.12
N GLN A 61 -4.24 -10.53 -12.79
CA GLN A 61 -4.39 -11.26 -14.06
C GLN A 61 -3.60 -10.61 -15.21
N LEU A 62 -3.54 -9.28 -15.27
CA LEU A 62 -2.67 -8.58 -16.22
C LEU A 62 -1.18 -8.85 -15.94
N THR A 63 -0.81 -8.98 -14.67
CA THR A 63 0.54 -9.40 -14.27
C THR A 63 0.83 -10.84 -14.67
N ASN A 64 -0.13 -11.75 -14.50
CA ASN A 64 -0.01 -13.14 -14.97
C ASN A 64 0.23 -13.20 -16.49
N LEU A 65 -0.48 -12.39 -17.28
CA LEU A 65 -0.26 -12.31 -18.73
C LEU A 65 1.20 -11.93 -19.06
N ALA A 66 1.71 -10.87 -18.44
CA ALA A 66 3.08 -10.43 -18.65
C ALA A 66 4.12 -11.47 -18.18
N LEU A 67 3.83 -12.20 -17.09
CA LEU A 67 4.66 -13.32 -16.61
C LEU A 67 4.67 -14.50 -17.59
N MET A 68 3.50 -14.90 -18.11
CA MET A 68 3.37 -16.02 -19.07
C MET A 68 4.14 -15.74 -20.35
N LEU A 69 4.08 -14.51 -20.85
CA LEU A 69 4.77 -14.10 -22.09
C LEU A 69 6.24 -13.72 -21.88
N GLY A 70 6.78 -13.86 -20.66
CA GLY A 70 8.16 -13.52 -20.35
C GLY A 70 8.48 -12.03 -20.53
N LYS A 71 7.48 -11.16 -20.44
CA LYS A 71 7.61 -9.70 -20.63
C LYS A 71 7.88 -8.96 -19.32
N ILE A 72 8.39 -9.66 -18.30
CA ILE A 72 8.78 -9.13 -16.98
C ILE A 72 10.24 -9.50 -16.73
N GLY A 73 10.95 -8.64 -16.00
CA GLY A 73 12.30 -8.95 -15.53
C GLY A 73 13.43 -8.36 -16.38
N ALA A 74 13.14 -7.43 -17.28
CA ALA A 74 14.15 -6.60 -17.92
C ALA A 74 13.73 -5.12 -17.98
N PRO A 75 14.68 -4.18 -18.17
CA PRO A 75 14.37 -2.77 -18.31
C PRO A 75 13.37 -2.49 -19.45
N ARG A 76 12.52 -1.47 -19.26
CA ARG A 76 11.54 -0.97 -20.25
C ARG A 76 10.41 -1.93 -20.60
N GLN A 77 10.26 -3.03 -19.87
CA GLN A 77 9.12 -3.94 -19.99
C GLN A 77 8.56 -4.29 -18.62
N GLY A 78 7.34 -4.85 -18.61
CA GLY A 78 6.70 -5.37 -17.42
C GLY A 78 5.40 -4.65 -17.11
N VAL A 79 5.12 -4.52 -15.81
CA VAL A 79 3.87 -3.95 -15.29
C VAL A 79 4.20 -2.85 -14.31
N ILE A 80 3.60 -1.68 -14.50
CA ILE A 80 3.65 -0.56 -13.58
C ILE A 80 2.23 -0.33 -13.07
N ASP A 81 2.00 -0.57 -11.79
CA ASP A 81 0.78 -0.18 -11.10
C ASP A 81 0.96 1.23 -10.52
N LEU A 82 0.26 2.22 -11.09
CA LEU A 82 0.31 3.60 -10.63
C LEU A 82 -0.49 3.76 -9.35
N ARG A 83 0.22 3.77 -8.21
CA ARG A 83 -0.37 4.07 -6.90
C ARG A 83 -0.89 5.52 -6.89
N GLY A 84 -2.10 5.70 -6.35
CA GLY A 84 -2.76 7.01 -6.31
C GLY A 84 -2.29 7.97 -5.21
N ARG A 85 -1.54 7.49 -4.20
CA ARG A 85 -1.03 8.30 -3.07
C ARG A 85 0.49 8.34 -3.08
N CYS A 86 1.06 9.47 -2.62
CA CYS A 86 2.51 9.73 -2.66
C CYS A 86 3.37 8.67 -1.94
N ASN A 87 2.86 8.11 -0.85
CA ASN A 87 3.52 7.07 -0.06
C ASN A 87 2.74 5.75 -0.02
N GLY A 88 1.85 5.53 -1.00
CA GLY A 88 1.00 4.33 -1.02
C GLY A 88 1.83 3.04 -1.05
N GLN A 89 2.96 3.04 -1.76
CA GLN A 89 3.90 1.92 -1.76
C GLN A 89 4.57 1.76 -0.38
N GLY A 90 5.04 2.86 0.20
CA GLY A 90 5.70 2.86 1.51
C GLY A 90 4.82 2.36 2.65
N HIS A 91 3.51 2.63 2.64
CA HIS A 91 2.60 2.07 3.65
C HIS A 91 2.63 0.54 3.68
N PHE A 92 2.50 -0.11 2.52
CA PHE A 92 2.60 -1.57 2.44
C PHE A 92 4.00 -2.07 2.79
N ASP A 93 5.04 -1.34 2.37
CA ASP A 93 6.42 -1.69 2.67
C ASP A 93 6.71 -1.66 4.18
N MET A 94 6.06 -0.77 4.94
CA MET A 94 6.18 -0.68 6.40
C MET A 94 5.22 -1.61 7.15
N GLY A 95 4.51 -2.50 6.46
CA GLY A 95 3.60 -3.46 7.10
C GLY A 95 2.26 -2.86 7.52
N VAL A 96 1.83 -1.74 6.93
CA VAL A 96 0.49 -1.16 7.17
C VAL A 96 -0.55 -1.94 6.36
N ALA A 97 -0.62 -3.25 6.60
CA ALA A 97 -1.58 -4.17 6.03
C ALA A 97 -1.77 -5.37 6.97
N PRO A 98 -3.01 -5.87 7.15
CA PRO A 98 -3.25 -7.03 8.01
C PRO A 98 -2.42 -8.24 7.56
N GLY A 99 -1.79 -8.91 8.52
CA GLY A 99 -0.99 -10.12 8.26
C GLY A 99 0.46 -9.88 7.86
N TYR A 100 0.90 -8.62 7.72
CA TYR A 100 2.25 -8.29 7.28
C TYR A 100 3.01 -7.45 8.32
N LEU A 101 4.26 -7.84 8.54
CA LEU A 101 5.30 -7.04 9.17
C LEU A 101 6.10 -6.31 8.06
N PRO A 102 6.92 -5.29 8.41
CA PRO A 102 7.70 -4.53 7.44
C PRO A 102 8.45 -5.41 6.41
N GLY A 103 8.46 -5.00 5.15
CA GLY A 103 9.04 -5.71 4.02
C GLY A 103 8.25 -6.94 3.55
N TYR A 104 6.92 -6.91 3.67
CA TYR A 104 6.02 -7.99 3.26
C TYR A 104 6.29 -9.33 3.98
N GLN A 105 6.81 -9.26 5.20
CA GLN A 105 7.12 -10.45 5.98
C GLN A 105 5.85 -10.95 6.66
N GLN A 106 5.41 -12.18 6.40
CA GLN A 106 4.15 -12.70 6.91
C GLN A 106 4.19 -12.91 8.43
N ILE A 107 3.14 -12.46 9.11
CA ILE A 107 3.00 -12.60 10.55
C ILE A 107 2.81 -14.06 10.95
N GLU A 108 2.33 -14.94 10.06
CA GLU A 108 2.11 -16.35 10.33
C GLU A 108 3.45 -17.11 10.50
N ASP A 109 4.54 -16.64 9.88
CA ASP A 109 5.86 -17.26 9.98
C ASP A 109 6.46 -17.05 11.38
N ALA A 110 6.57 -18.16 12.12
CA ALA A 110 7.06 -18.15 13.49
C ALA A 110 8.50 -17.61 13.63
N LYS A 111 9.39 -17.86 12.66
CA LYS A 111 10.77 -17.36 12.70
C LYS A 111 10.83 -15.85 12.50
N ILE A 112 10.00 -15.34 11.60
CA ILE A 112 9.85 -13.90 11.41
C ILE A 112 9.30 -13.26 12.68
N ARG A 113 8.21 -13.79 13.25
CA ARG A 113 7.66 -13.26 14.51
C ARG A 113 8.70 -13.27 15.62
N GLU A 114 9.46 -14.34 15.79
CA GLU A 114 10.47 -14.44 16.84
C GLU A 114 11.52 -13.31 16.74
N LYS A 115 11.99 -13.03 15.52
CA LYS A 115 12.92 -11.91 15.26
C LYS A 115 12.33 -10.58 15.72
N PHE A 116 11.10 -10.26 15.34
CA PHE A 116 10.45 -9.00 15.69
C PHE A 116 10.07 -8.93 17.19
N ASN A 117 9.54 -10.01 17.78
CA ASN A 117 9.27 -10.12 19.21
C ASN A 117 10.51 -9.82 20.05
N ARG A 118 11.67 -10.34 19.64
CA ARG A 118 12.96 -10.12 20.31
C ARG A 118 13.40 -8.66 20.21
N ALA A 119 13.27 -8.06 19.03
CA ALA A 119 13.69 -6.68 18.78
C ALA A 119 12.80 -5.68 19.53
N TRP A 120 11.47 -5.84 19.41
CA TRP A 120 10.49 -4.93 20.01
C TRP A 120 10.16 -5.24 21.46
N ARG A 121 10.62 -6.40 21.98
CA ARG A 121 10.29 -6.90 23.33
C ARG A 121 8.77 -6.95 23.56
N ALA A 122 8.05 -7.30 22.51
CA ALA A 122 6.59 -7.31 22.47
C ALA A 122 6.08 -8.68 22.02
N PHE A 123 4.81 -8.96 22.31
CA PHE A 123 4.10 -10.12 21.78
C PHE A 123 3.38 -9.75 20.49
N ILE A 124 3.77 -10.37 19.38
CA ILE A 124 3.11 -10.24 18.08
C ILE A 124 2.19 -11.45 17.87
N PRO A 125 0.87 -11.23 17.67
CA PRO A 125 -0.09 -12.30 17.40
C PRO A 125 0.27 -13.12 16.16
N SER A 126 -0.14 -14.39 16.13
CA SER A 126 0.13 -15.27 14.99
C SER A 126 -0.87 -15.17 13.85
N ALA A 127 -2.05 -14.60 14.10
CA ALA A 127 -3.10 -14.44 13.12
C ALA A 127 -3.06 -13.03 12.53
N ALA A 128 -3.36 -12.93 11.24
CA ALA A 128 -3.63 -11.65 10.60
C ALA A 128 -4.73 -10.86 11.32
N GLY A 129 -4.58 -9.54 11.34
CA GLY A 129 -5.61 -8.62 11.80
C GLY A 129 -6.81 -8.58 10.85
N LYS A 130 -7.82 -7.79 11.23
CA LYS A 130 -9.00 -7.54 10.40
C LYS A 130 -8.67 -6.55 9.27
N ASN A 131 -9.24 -6.76 8.09
CA ASN A 131 -9.21 -5.78 7.00
C ASN A 131 -10.21 -4.63 7.24
N VAL A 132 -10.22 -3.63 6.37
CA VAL A 132 -11.09 -2.44 6.53
C VAL A 132 -12.57 -2.81 6.61
N GLU A 133 -13.05 -3.69 5.72
CA GLU A 133 -14.46 -4.13 5.70
C GLU A 133 -14.83 -4.83 7.02
N GLN A 134 -14.00 -5.79 7.45
CA GLN A 134 -14.18 -6.50 8.71
C GLN A 134 -14.09 -5.60 9.95
N VAL A 135 -13.29 -4.52 9.88
CA VAL A 135 -13.24 -3.52 10.94
C VAL A 135 -14.53 -2.72 10.98
N MET A 136 -15.04 -2.31 9.82
CA MET A 136 -16.30 -1.57 9.73
C MET A 136 -17.48 -2.41 10.22
N ASP A 137 -17.59 -3.66 9.78
CA ASP A 137 -18.64 -4.58 10.25
C ASP A 137 -18.51 -4.85 11.76
N GLY A 138 -17.28 -5.05 12.24
CA GLY A 138 -17.01 -5.23 13.67
C GLY A 138 -17.36 -4.02 14.53
N LEU A 139 -17.29 -2.80 14.00
CA LEU A 139 -17.77 -1.59 14.68
C LEU A 139 -19.30 -1.56 14.74
N GLU A 140 -19.98 -1.96 13.67
CA GLU A 140 -21.45 -2.02 13.64
C GLU A 140 -22.01 -3.07 14.59
N GLU A 141 -21.37 -4.23 14.66
CA GLU A 141 -21.73 -5.33 15.56
C GLU A 141 -21.30 -5.06 17.02
N GLY A 142 -20.53 -3.99 17.26
CA GLY A 142 -19.99 -3.66 18.58
C GLY A 142 -18.90 -4.62 19.08
N LEU A 143 -18.28 -5.40 18.19
CA LEU A 143 -17.13 -6.27 18.48
C LEU A 143 -15.82 -5.48 18.56
N ILE A 144 -15.73 -4.36 17.85
CA ILE A 144 -14.62 -3.40 17.93
C ILE A 144 -15.13 -2.19 18.70
N LYS A 145 -14.45 -1.85 19.79
CA LYS A 145 -14.86 -0.77 20.70
C LYS A 145 -14.10 0.52 20.44
N GLY A 146 -12.84 0.42 20.04
CA GLY A 146 -11.97 1.57 19.81
C GLY A 146 -11.32 1.50 18.44
N ILE A 147 -11.18 2.66 17.80
CA ILE A 147 -10.42 2.80 16.57
C ILE A 147 -9.61 4.10 16.55
N PHE A 148 -8.39 4.01 16.03
CA PHE A 148 -7.53 5.15 15.78
C PHE A 148 -7.36 5.32 14.26
N VAL A 149 -7.91 6.40 13.72
CA VAL A 149 -7.79 6.78 12.32
C VAL A 149 -6.64 7.78 12.17
N PHE A 150 -5.67 7.45 11.34
CA PHE A 150 -4.45 8.25 11.16
C PHE A 150 -4.35 8.75 9.71
N GLY A 151 -4.57 10.05 9.50
CA GLY A 151 -4.43 10.71 8.19
C GLY A 151 -5.37 10.17 7.11
N GLU A 152 -6.58 9.77 7.49
CA GLU A 152 -7.58 9.18 6.59
C GLU A 152 -8.96 9.82 6.80
N ASP A 153 -9.65 10.09 5.70
CA ASP A 153 -11.03 10.57 5.66
C ASP A 153 -11.81 9.69 4.66
N PRO A 154 -12.38 8.55 5.11
CA PRO A 154 -13.06 7.61 4.22
C PRO A 154 -14.41 8.16 3.73
N GLN A 155 -15.11 7.37 2.91
CA GLN A 155 -16.41 7.77 2.37
C GLN A 155 -17.45 7.95 3.50
N PRO A 156 -18.49 8.79 3.31
CA PRO A 156 -19.47 9.09 4.35
C PRO A 156 -20.08 7.87 5.04
N GLU A 157 -20.40 6.80 4.28
CA GLU A 157 -20.94 5.56 4.86
C GLU A 157 -19.98 4.93 5.88
N ALA A 158 -18.68 4.87 5.56
CA ALA A 158 -17.68 4.38 6.49
C ALA A 158 -17.53 5.32 7.71
N VAL A 159 -17.67 6.63 7.50
CA VAL A 159 -17.63 7.62 8.59
C VAL A 159 -18.81 7.43 9.57
N GLU A 160 -20.01 7.09 9.07
CA GLU A 160 -21.15 6.71 9.93
C GLU A 160 -20.82 5.48 10.79
N LYS A 161 -20.15 4.47 10.21
CA LYS A 161 -19.73 3.26 10.95
C LYS A 161 -18.66 3.57 11.99
N LEU A 162 -17.68 4.42 11.66
CA LEU A 162 -16.63 4.87 12.58
C LEU A 162 -17.22 5.56 13.82
N ALA A 163 -18.28 6.34 13.65
CA ALA A 163 -18.95 7.05 14.74
C ALA A 163 -19.65 6.13 15.75
N LYS A 164 -19.82 4.83 15.44
CA LYS A 164 -20.36 3.82 16.37
C LYS A 164 -19.35 3.33 17.39
N ALA A 165 -18.05 3.63 17.22
CA ALA A 165 -17.01 3.25 18.18
C ALA A 165 -17.26 3.90 19.55
N GLU A 166 -17.00 3.16 20.64
CA GLU A 166 -16.99 3.71 22.00
C GLU A 166 -15.81 4.69 22.21
N LEU A 167 -14.75 4.52 21.41
CA LEU A 167 -13.63 5.46 21.33
C LEU A 167 -13.17 5.62 19.87
N LEU A 168 -13.36 6.81 19.32
CA LEU A 168 -12.85 7.21 18.00
C LEU A 168 -11.78 8.28 18.21
N VAL A 169 -10.53 7.92 17.95
CA VAL A 169 -9.39 8.85 17.93
C VAL A 169 -9.04 9.14 16.48
N VAL A 170 -8.84 10.41 16.14
CA VAL A 170 -8.45 10.83 14.79
C VAL A 170 -7.20 11.70 14.89
N GLN A 171 -6.15 11.36 14.12
CA GLN A 171 -5.00 12.23 13.91
C GLN A 171 -5.02 12.74 12.47
N ASP A 172 -5.31 14.03 12.29
CA ASP A 172 -5.48 14.64 10.98
C ASP A 172 -4.95 16.09 10.98
N LEU A 173 -4.58 16.57 9.79
CA LEU A 173 -4.13 17.94 9.56
C LEU A 173 -5.31 18.92 9.57
N PHE A 174 -6.49 18.46 9.14
CA PHE A 174 -7.70 19.26 9.08
C PHE A 174 -8.82 18.67 9.95
N LEU A 175 -9.79 19.50 10.32
CA LEU A 175 -11.03 19.05 10.94
C LEU A 175 -11.97 18.48 9.86
N THR A 176 -11.58 17.32 9.32
CA THR A 176 -12.30 16.51 8.33
C THR A 176 -13.64 16.02 8.85
N GLU A 177 -14.49 15.46 7.98
CA GLU A 177 -15.79 14.90 8.41
C GLU A 177 -15.58 13.78 9.42
N THR A 178 -14.55 12.95 9.22
CA THR A 178 -14.14 11.93 10.19
C THR A 178 -13.70 12.55 11.51
N ALA A 179 -12.85 13.57 11.49
CA ALA A 179 -12.36 14.23 12.70
C ALA A 179 -13.48 14.93 13.50
N ARG A 180 -14.50 15.48 12.83
CA ARG A 180 -15.66 16.12 13.47
C ARG A 180 -16.48 15.18 14.34
N ARG A 181 -16.42 13.88 14.06
CA ARG A 181 -17.14 12.83 14.78
C ARG A 181 -16.28 12.14 15.83
N ALA A 182 -14.99 12.48 15.91
CA ALA A 182 -14.07 11.87 16.83
C ALA A 182 -14.33 12.29 18.28
N HIS A 183 -14.07 11.38 19.20
CA HIS A 183 -14.04 11.68 20.63
C HIS A 183 -12.76 12.45 20.99
N VAL A 184 -11.66 12.15 20.30
CA VAL A 184 -10.36 12.81 20.47
C VAL A 184 -9.79 13.13 19.10
N VAL A 185 -9.40 14.39 18.90
CA VAL A 185 -8.66 14.83 17.71
C VAL A 185 -7.24 15.20 18.12
N LEU A 186 -6.25 14.52 17.53
CA LEU A 186 -4.84 14.81 17.68
C LEU A 186 -4.37 15.61 16.47
N PRO A 187 -3.88 16.85 16.62
CA PRO A 187 -3.41 17.64 15.48
C PRO A 187 -2.21 16.96 14.78
N ALA A 188 -2.36 16.67 13.49
CA ALA A 188 -1.25 16.25 12.64
C ALA A 188 -0.52 17.45 12.05
N VAL A 189 0.71 17.22 11.60
CA VAL A 189 1.49 18.19 10.84
C VAL A 189 1.68 17.74 9.40
N SER A 190 1.85 18.71 8.50
CA SER A 190 1.99 18.46 7.08
C SER A 190 3.39 17.95 6.71
N PHE A 191 3.58 17.52 5.46
CA PHE A 191 4.88 17.05 4.97
C PHE A 191 5.97 18.13 5.00
N THR A 192 5.60 19.42 5.06
CA THR A 192 6.57 20.53 5.16
C THR A 192 7.05 20.75 6.59
N GLU A 193 6.42 20.12 7.58
CA GLU A 193 6.73 20.28 9.00
C GLU A 193 7.36 19.01 9.62
N THR A 194 7.40 17.90 8.88
CA THR A 194 7.92 16.61 9.35
C THR A 194 9.09 16.16 8.49
N GLU A 195 10.02 15.42 9.08
CA GLU A 195 11.04 14.65 8.38
C GLU A 195 10.64 13.18 8.24
N GLY A 196 11.28 12.50 7.30
CA GLY A 196 11.16 11.06 7.09
C GLY A 196 11.44 10.69 5.65
N SER A 197 10.61 9.79 5.11
CA SER A 197 10.76 9.35 3.73
C SER A 197 9.43 8.96 3.10
N PHE A 198 9.32 9.14 1.78
CA PHE A 198 8.25 8.56 0.97
C PHE A 198 8.80 7.54 -0.03
N ILE A 199 8.03 6.48 -0.26
CA ILE A 199 8.32 5.48 -1.27
C ILE A 199 7.26 5.55 -2.36
N ASN A 200 7.70 5.81 -3.60
CA ASN A 200 6.82 5.94 -4.75
C ASN A 200 6.54 4.59 -5.45
N SER A 201 5.73 4.61 -6.51
CA SER A 201 5.31 3.41 -7.26
C SER A 201 6.46 2.63 -7.93
N GLU A 202 7.60 3.27 -8.23
CA GLU A 202 8.80 2.60 -8.75
C GLU A 202 9.73 2.11 -7.63
N ARG A 203 9.29 2.18 -6.37
CA ARG A 203 10.03 1.79 -5.15
C ARG A 203 11.26 2.65 -4.87
N ARG A 204 11.24 3.89 -5.33
CA ARG A 204 12.23 4.90 -4.97
C ARG A 204 11.93 5.45 -3.59
N VAL A 205 12.89 5.37 -2.69
CA VAL A 205 12.84 5.96 -1.35
C VAL A 205 13.35 7.39 -1.43
N GLN A 206 12.51 8.36 -1.11
CA GLN A 206 12.82 9.79 -1.21
C GLN A 206 12.80 10.40 0.19
N GLN A 207 13.86 11.11 0.56
CA GLN A 207 13.90 11.83 1.82
C GLN A 207 12.90 12.99 1.84
N VAL A 208 12.21 13.15 2.97
CA VAL A 208 11.38 14.31 3.28
C VAL A 208 12.10 15.08 4.37
N ASN A 209 12.35 16.36 4.11
CA ASN A 209 12.96 17.28 5.07
C ASN A 209 11.96 18.38 5.43
N PRO A 210 11.85 18.77 6.71
CA PRO A 210 10.97 19.85 7.12
C PRO A 210 11.49 21.17 6.53
N ALA A 211 10.58 21.91 5.91
CA ALA A 211 10.77 23.30 5.52
C ALA A 211 10.31 24.29 6.60
N LEU A 212 9.44 23.83 7.50
CA LEU A 212 8.84 24.58 8.60
C LEU A 212 8.99 23.82 9.92
N HIS A 213 8.92 24.55 11.03
CA HIS A 213 8.77 23.92 12.34
C HIS A 213 7.34 23.42 12.55
N PRO A 214 7.12 22.28 13.23
CA PRO A 214 5.79 21.81 13.62
C PRO A 214 5.03 22.87 14.40
N LEU A 215 3.91 23.37 13.86
CA LEU A 215 3.08 24.35 14.57
C LEU A 215 2.44 23.78 15.84
N THR A 216 2.24 22.47 15.87
CA THR A 216 1.73 21.71 17.02
C THR A 216 2.81 21.46 18.09
N GLY A 217 4.07 21.83 17.81
CA GLY A 217 5.24 21.54 18.64
C GLY A 217 5.75 20.09 18.54
N ARG A 218 5.05 19.18 17.85
CA ARG A 218 5.45 17.78 17.67
C ARG A 218 5.17 17.28 16.25
N GLN A 219 6.09 16.52 15.69
CA GLN A 219 5.88 15.78 14.45
C GLN A 219 4.95 14.58 14.66
N ASN A 220 4.37 14.06 13.57
CA ASN A 220 3.38 12.98 13.64
C ASN A 220 3.90 11.72 14.36
N TRP A 221 5.15 11.33 14.08
CA TRP A 221 5.78 10.16 14.71
C TRP A 221 6.05 10.38 16.20
N GLN A 222 6.31 11.61 16.64
CA GLN A 222 6.51 11.95 18.06
C GLN A 222 5.21 11.85 18.86
N VAL A 223 4.08 12.21 18.23
CA VAL A 223 2.75 12.01 18.82
C VAL A 223 2.47 10.53 19.04
N LEU A 224 2.73 9.68 18.03
CA LEU A 224 2.60 8.23 18.15
C LEU A 224 3.51 7.64 19.23
N LEU A 225 4.79 8.04 19.27
CA LEU A 225 5.71 7.59 20.33
C LEU A 225 5.22 7.97 21.72
N THR A 226 4.68 9.18 21.88
CA THR A 226 4.12 9.61 23.17
C THR A 226 2.95 8.73 23.56
N LEU A 227 2.01 8.49 22.63
CA LEU A 227 0.86 7.63 22.89
C LEU A 227 1.29 6.21 23.27
N MET A 228 2.26 5.64 22.55
CA MET A 228 2.80 4.32 22.86
C MET A 228 3.49 4.30 24.23
N ALA A 229 4.23 5.36 24.59
CA ALA A 229 4.88 5.47 25.89
C ALA A 229 3.88 5.49 27.05
N GLU A 230 2.76 6.22 26.90
CA GLU A 230 1.65 6.21 27.87
C GLU A 230 1.00 4.81 27.99
N MET A 231 1.12 3.96 26.95
CA MET A 231 0.68 2.56 26.95
C MET A 231 1.77 1.58 27.42
N GLY A 232 2.91 2.07 27.91
CA GLY A 232 3.99 1.25 28.46
C GLY A 232 5.08 0.84 27.48
N TYR A 233 5.13 1.40 26.27
CA TYR A 233 6.26 1.24 25.37
C TYR A 233 7.50 1.97 25.91
N ILE A 234 8.64 1.28 25.96
CA ILE A 234 9.87 1.79 26.60
C ILE A 234 10.86 2.34 25.57
N GLY A 235 10.63 2.11 24.27
CA GLY A 235 11.51 2.65 23.23
C GLY A 235 11.40 4.17 23.10
N ASN A 236 12.51 4.82 22.80
CA ASN A 236 12.57 6.27 22.67
C ASN A 236 13.49 6.70 21.51
N PRO A 237 13.15 6.36 20.25
CA PRO A 237 13.93 6.82 19.12
C PRO A 237 13.86 8.35 19.03
N ALA A 238 15.03 8.97 18.93
CA ALA A 238 15.19 10.43 18.95
C ALA A 238 14.99 11.07 17.56
N SER A 239 14.97 10.28 16.48
CA SER A 239 14.85 10.78 15.11
C SER A 239 14.27 9.73 14.16
N PRO A 240 13.72 10.14 13.00
CA PRO A 240 13.30 9.21 11.94
C PRO A 240 14.45 8.33 11.43
N GLN A 241 15.70 8.81 11.48
CA GLN A 241 16.87 8.01 11.14
C GLN A 241 17.02 6.77 12.05
N GLN A 242 16.74 6.90 13.36
CA GLN A 242 16.78 5.76 14.27
C GLN A 242 15.63 4.78 14.01
N ILE A 243 14.43 5.30 13.71
CA ILE A 243 13.28 4.47 13.30
C ILE A 243 13.60 3.71 12.01
N TRP A 244 14.22 4.39 11.04
CA TRP A 244 14.65 3.79 9.79
C TRP A 244 15.71 2.71 10.02
N ALA A 245 16.73 2.99 10.84
CA ALA A 245 17.78 2.01 11.16
C ALA A 245 17.23 0.75 11.86
N GLU A 246 16.25 0.90 12.75
CA GLU A 246 15.56 -0.24 13.36
C GLU A 246 14.79 -1.05 12.31
N MET A 247 14.01 -0.36 11.47
CA MET A 247 13.22 -0.98 10.40
C MET A 247 14.11 -1.75 9.43
N THR A 248 15.21 -1.14 8.95
CA THR A 248 16.11 -1.79 7.99
C THR A 248 16.84 -2.97 8.61
N ALA A 249 17.25 -2.90 9.89
CA ALA A 249 17.86 -4.03 10.59
C ALA A 249 16.95 -5.26 10.67
N LEU A 250 15.62 -5.06 10.67
CA LEU A 250 14.63 -6.13 10.71
C LEU A 250 14.12 -6.55 9.32
N THR A 251 14.49 -5.82 8.27
CA THR A 251 13.84 -5.95 6.96
C THR A 251 14.88 -6.15 5.84
N PRO A 252 15.18 -7.41 5.46
CA PRO A 252 16.21 -7.72 4.47
C PRO A 252 16.06 -7.00 3.13
N ALA A 253 14.83 -6.73 2.69
CA ALA A 253 14.56 -5.99 1.46
C ALA A 253 15.15 -4.57 1.45
N PHE A 254 15.34 -3.95 2.62
CA PHE A 254 15.91 -2.62 2.78
C PHE A 254 17.39 -2.62 3.20
N PHE A 255 18.04 -3.78 3.26
CA PHE A 255 19.47 -3.85 3.55
C PHE A 255 20.27 -3.02 2.53
N GLY A 256 21.15 -2.16 3.04
CA GLY A 256 21.97 -1.24 2.23
C GLY A 256 21.27 0.04 1.77
N VAL A 257 20.02 0.28 2.21
CA VAL A 257 19.33 1.56 2.01
C VAL A 257 19.48 2.38 3.30
N ASP A 258 20.63 3.01 3.49
CA ASP A 258 20.91 3.80 4.70
C ASP A 258 20.21 5.16 4.64
N TYR A 259 19.81 5.70 5.80
CA TYR A 259 19.06 6.96 5.86
C TYR A 259 19.82 8.13 5.20
N ASP A 260 21.15 8.17 5.35
CA ASP A 260 22.01 9.23 4.79
C ASP A 260 22.09 9.18 3.25
N THR A 261 21.73 8.03 2.66
CA THR A 261 21.70 7.84 1.20
C THR A 261 20.37 8.27 0.58
N LEU A 262 19.34 8.54 1.38
CA LEU A 262 17.99 8.84 0.88
C LEU A 262 17.91 10.13 0.06
N LYS A 263 18.86 11.05 0.23
CA LYS A 263 19.04 12.25 -0.61
C LYS A 263 19.33 11.93 -2.07
N GLU A 264 19.93 10.77 -2.36
CA GLU A 264 20.19 10.27 -3.72
C GLU A 264 19.00 9.52 -4.30
N ALA A 265 17.92 9.43 -3.52
CA ALA A 265 16.68 8.74 -3.84
C ALA A 265 16.89 7.29 -4.33
N PRO A 266 17.46 6.41 -3.48
CA PRO A 266 17.77 5.03 -3.84
C PRO A 266 16.51 4.20 -4.06
N TYR A 267 16.66 3.09 -4.77
CA TYR A 267 15.60 2.09 -4.91
C TYR A 267 15.67 1.05 -3.79
N TRP A 268 14.53 0.49 -3.40
CA TRP A 268 14.51 -0.80 -2.72
C TRP A 268 13.86 -1.87 -3.64
N PRO A 269 14.36 -3.12 -3.61
CA PRO A 269 15.43 -3.63 -2.75
C PRO A 269 16.84 -3.35 -3.27
N ALA A 270 17.80 -3.28 -2.34
CA ALA A 270 19.25 -3.26 -2.60
C ALA A 270 19.76 -2.15 -3.55
N GLY A 271 19.15 -0.96 -3.54
CA GLY A 271 19.60 0.18 -4.37
C GLY A 271 19.38 0.00 -5.87
N LYS A 272 18.71 -1.09 -6.29
CA LYS A 272 18.58 -1.46 -7.71
C LYS A 272 17.14 -1.31 -8.22
N PRO A 273 16.95 -0.91 -9.48
CA PRO A 273 15.64 -0.93 -10.10
C PRO A 273 15.02 -2.33 -10.08
N VAL A 274 13.75 -2.40 -9.66
CA VAL A 274 13.03 -3.67 -9.45
C VAL A 274 12.66 -4.37 -10.76
N CYS A 275 12.78 -3.70 -11.90
CA CYS A 275 12.49 -4.28 -13.20
C CYS A 275 13.41 -5.44 -13.60
N GLN A 276 14.53 -5.67 -12.90
CA GLN A 276 15.45 -6.78 -13.16
C GLN A 276 14.99 -8.06 -12.48
N ILE A 277 15.01 -9.18 -13.22
CA ILE A 277 14.55 -10.47 -12.71
C ILE A 277 15.34 -10.92 -11.48
N GLU A 278 16.65 -10.67 -11.45
CA GLU A 278 17.51 -11.03 -10.31
C GLU A 278 17.10 -10.27 -9.05
N THR A 279 16.78 -8.98 -9.18
CA THR A 279 16.28 -8.14 -8.08
C THR A 279 14.94 -8.64 -7.57
N MET A 280 14.02 -9.00 -8.47
CA MET A 280 12.72 -9.58 -8.09
C MET A 280 12.89 -10.91 -7.35
N LEU A 281 13.71 -11.82 -7.89
CA LEU A 281 13.96 -13.13 -7.31
C LEU A 281 14.71 -13.06 -5.98
N ALA A 282 15.61 -12.10 -5.81
CA ALA A 282 16.27 -11.85 -4.53
C ALA A 282 15.25 -11.43 -3.44
N ALA A 283 14.18 -10.73 -3.82
CA ALA A 283 13.15 -10.28 -2.89
C ALA A 283 12.14 -11.38 -2.52
N VAL A 284 11.70 -12.18 -3.49
CA VAL A 284 10.57 -13.12 -3.29
C VAL A 284 10.88 -14.60 -3.55
N GLY A 285 12.10 -14.91 -3.98
CA GLY A 285 12.56 -16.27 -4.32
C GLY A 285 12.00 -16.79 -5.65
N ARG A 286 10.67 -16.84 -5.80
CA ARG A 286 9.95 -17.20 -7.03
C ARG A 286 8.75 -16.30 -7.25
N LEU A 287 8.51 -15.91 -8.49
CA LEU A 287 7.33 -15.16 -8.88
C LEU A 287 6.10 -16.07 -8.83
N LYS A 288 4.98 -15.59 -8.32
CA LYS A 288 3.76 -16.42 -8.16
C LYS A 288 2.72 -16.00 -9.18
N PHE A 289 2.15 -16.97 -9.89
CA PHE A 289 0.88 -16.74 -10.58
C PHE A 289 -0.24 -16.63 -9.54
N ILE A 290 -1.04 -15.56 -9.63
CA ILE A 290 -2.15 -15.33 -8.71
C ILE A 290 -3.42 -15.93 -9.34
N LEU A 291 -4.02 -16.92 -8.68
CA LEU A 291 -5.20 -17.60 -9.19
C LEU A 291 -6.42 -16.65 -9.15
N PRO A 292 -7.21 -16.55 -10.23
CA PRO A 292 -8.42 -15.74 -10.22
C PRO A 292 -9.50 -16.39 -9.34
N SER A 293 -10.10 -15.61 -8.44
CA SER A 293 -11.24 -16.03 -7.62
C SER A 293 -12.54 -15.99 -8.43
N GLY A 294 -12.66 -15.03 -9.36
CA GLY A 294 -13.89 -14.76 -10.10
C GLY A 294 -14.96 -14.01 -9.29
N GLU A 295 -14.66 -13.60 -8.06
CA GLU A 295 -15.64 -12.98 -7.15
C GLU A 295 -15.68 -11.45 -7.27
N ASN A 296 -14.62 -10.84 -7.79
CA ASN A 296 -14.48 -9.39 -7.83
C ASN A 296 -14.65 -8.83 -9.25
N PRO A 297 -15.40 -7.73 -9.44
CA PRO A 297 -15.44 -7.05 -10.73
C PRO A 297 -14.04 -6.54 -11.10
N ALA A 298 -13.74 -6.52 -12.41
CA ALA A 298 -12.45 -6.02 -12.88
C ALA A 298 -12.27 -4.53 -12.59
N PHE A 299 -13.36 -3.77 -12.72
CA PHE A 299 -13.42 -2.35 -12.41
C PHE A 299 -14.28 -2.11 -11.18
N ILE A 300 -13.76 -1.32 -10.24
CA ILE A 300 -14.43 -0.86 -9.04
C ILE A 300 -14.59 0.64 -9.20
N GLU A 301 -15.83 1.12 -9.22
CA GLU A 301 -16.07 2.55 -9.23
C GLU A 301 -15.66 3.13 -7.88
N ARG A 302 -14.68 4.04 -7.88
CA ARG A 302 -14.24 4.73 -6.67
C ARG A 302 -14.46 6.22 -6.84
N GLU A 303 -15.51 6.72 -6.19
CA GLU A 303 -15.70 8.16 -6.03
C GLU A 303 -14.59 8.76 -5.14
N SER A 304 -14.16 9.97 -5.47
CA SER A 304 -13.16 10.70 -4.70
C SER A 304 -13.84 11.56 -3.64
N PHE A 305 -13.64 11.23 -2.37
CA PHE A 305 -14.24 11.95 -1.24
C PHE A 305 -13.29 12.92 -0.57
N ASP A 306 -12.15 13.20 -1.19
CA ASP A 306 -11.14 14.17 -0.70
C ASP A 306 -11.79 15.51 -0.35
N SER A 307 -12.09 15.66 0.93
CA SER A 307 -12.80 16.80 1.50
C SER A 307 -11.93 18.05 1.40
N VAL A 308 -10.62 17.90 1.55
CA VAL A 308 -9.62 18.96 1.38
C VAL A 308 -9.53 19.39 -0.09
N GLY A 309 -9.45 18.44 -1.02
CA GLY A 309 -9.43 18.74 -2.45
C GLY A 309 -10.72 19.41 -2.93
N LYS A 310 -11.88 18.99 -2.42
CA LYS A 310 -13.17 19.64 -2.67
C LYS A 310 -13.18 21.07 -2.11
N TRP A 311 -12.74 21.25 -0.86
CA TRP A 311 -12.64 22.57 -0.23
C TRP A 311 -11.68 23.49 -0.98
N PHE A 312 -10.52 22.99 -1.38
CA PHE A 312 -9.54 23.77 -2.13
C PHE A 312 -10.07 24.17 -3.51
N LYS A 313 -10.74 23.26 -4.24
CA LYS A 313 -11.42 23.62 -5.50
C LYS A 313 -12.51 24.66 -5.29
N ALA A 314 -13.33 24.52 -4.26
CA ALA A 314 -14.35 25.51 -3.91
C ALA A 314 -13.71 26.87 -3.60
N PHE A 315 -12.64 26.89 -2.80
CA PHE A 315 -11.87 28.10 -2.51
C PHE A 315 -11.30 28.75 -3.79
N LEU A 316 -10.72 27.97 -4.70
CA LEU A 316 -10.22 28.49 -5.97
C LEU A 316 -11.35 29.12 -6.82
N TRP A 317 -12.51 28.48 -6.86
CA TRP A 317 -13.69 29.01 -7.56
C TRP A 317 -14.20 30.31 -6.92
N GLU A 318 -14.32 30.35 -5.59
CA GLU A 318 -14.70 31.56 -4.84
C GLU A 318 -13.72 32.72 -5.04
N LYS A 319 -12.44 32.42 -5.30
CA LYS A 319 -11.41 33.42 -5.61
C LYS A 319 -11.28 33.75 -7.10
N GLY A 320 -12.09 33.12 -7.97
CA GLY A 320 -12.06 33.34 -9.42
C GLY A 320 -10.80 32.82 -10.12
N ILE A 321 -10.15 31.80 -9.53
CA ILE A 321 -8.90 31.20 -10.03
C ILE A 321 -9.15 29.87 -10.77
N GLY A 322 -10.30 29.23 -10.53
CA GLY A 322 -10.64 27.89 -11.02
C GLY A 322 -11.66 27.83 -12.15
#